data_AF-A0A846TGY5-F1
#
_entry.id   AF-A0A846TGY5-F1
#
_cell.length_a   1.000
_cell.length_b   1.000
_cell.length_c   1.000
_cell.angle_alpha   90.00
_cell.angle_beta   90.00
_cell.angle_gamma   90.00
#
_symmetry.space_group_name_H-M   'P 1'
#
loop_
_entity.id
_entity.type
_entity.pdbx_description
1 polymer ?
#
loop_
_entity_poly.entity_id
_entity_poly.type
_entity_poly.pdbx_seq_one_letter_code
_entity_poly.pdbx_strand_id
1 'polypeptide(L)'
;MTTPVLAPFAGAAVPLSEVPDPVFAQGMLGPGIAVIPDDAAGQLVVVAPVAGTIMKAMPHAVALVSESGQGVLVHVGIDTVQLKGEGFEVLVEKKQTVIAGQELLRVNAGFVREQGYDLISPVVLMDGDATQITQPVHGLVASADALFQIIG
;
A
#
# COMPACT_ATOMS: atom_id res chain seq x y z
N MET A 1 -18.83 1.82 -12.68
CA MET A 1 -18.02 3.07 -12.62
C MET A 1 -16.60 2.68 -12.21
N THR A 2 -15.60 3.56 -12.26
CA THR A 2 -14.24 3.22 -11.79
C THR A 2 -13.78 4.09 -10.63
N THR A 3 -13.01 3.50 -9.73
CA THR A 3 -12.40 4.16 -8.57
C THR A 3 -10.87 4.11 -8.71
N PRO A 4 -10.16 5.25 -8.82
CA PRO A 4 -8.70 5.24 -8.91
C PRO A 4 -8.09 4.85 -7.56
N VAL A 5 -7.07 3.99 -7.61
CA VAL A 5 -6.21 3.63 -6.47
C VAL A 5 -4.85 4.26 -6.71
N LEU A 6 -4.39 5.05 -5.76
CA LEU A 6 -3.20 5.87 -5.88
C LEU A 6 -1.98 5.23 -5.22
N ALA A 7 -0.81 5.63 -5.67
CA ALA A 7 0.47 5.24 -5.09
C ALA A 7 0.59 5.79 -3.67
N PRO A 8 0.85 4.93 -2.67
CA PRO A 8 0.93 5.36 -1.27
C PRO A 8 2.19 6.18 -0.99
N PHE A 9 3.17 6.18 -1.88
CA PHE A 9 4.39 6.98 -1.83
C PHE A 9 5.07 6.95 -3.22
N ALA A 10 6.09 7.78 -3.41
CA ALA A 10 6.88 7.79 -4.64
C ALA A 10 7.85 6.60 -4.72
N GLY A 11 7.99 6.00 -5.89
CA GLY A 11 8.85 4.83 -6.08
C GLY A 11 8.67 4.17 -7.44
N ALA A 12 9.13 2.93 -7.57
CA ALA A 12 8.90 2.09 -8.73
C ALA A 12 7.69 1.17 -8.50
N ALA A 13 6.65 1.34 -9.31
CA ALA A 13 5.50 0.44 -9.36
C ALA A 13 5.84 -0.83 -10.15
N VAL A 14 5.63 -1.99 -9.52
CA VAL A 14 5.97 -3.33 -10.05
C VAL A 14 4.78 -4.28 -9.89
N PRO A 15 4.63 -5.29 -10.77
CA PRO A 15 3.59 -6.31 -10.59
C PRO A 15 3.77 -7.07 -9.28
N LEU A 16 2.68 -7.55 -8.68
CA LEU A 16 2.75 -8.33 -7.44
C LEU A 16 3.66 -9.58 -7.56
N SER A 17 3.83 -10.14 -8.76
CA SER A 17 4.72 -11.28 -9.01
C SER A 17 6.20 -11.03 -8.68
N GLU A 18 6.61 -9.76 -8.54
CA GLU A 18 7.97 -9.39 -8.10
C GLU A 18 8.11 -9.30 -6.58
N VAL A 19 7.00 -9.37 -5.82
CA VAL A 19 7.03 -9.34 -4.36
C VAL A 19 7.61 -10.66 -3.84
N PRO A 20 8.63 -10.65 -2.95
CA PRO A 20 9.26 -11.86 -2.42
C PRO A 20 8.42 -12.53 -1.31
N ASP A 21 7.10 -12.56 -1.47
CA ASP A 21 6.15 -13.18 -0.55
C ASP A 21 5.04 -13.87 -1.36
N PRO A 22 4.84 -15.19 -1.24
CA PRO A 22 3.84 -15.94 -2.01
C PRO A 22 2.40 -15.46 -1.83
N VAL A 23 2.03 -14.93 -0.65
CA VAL A 23 0.67 -14.43 -0.38
C VAL A 23 0.34 -13.27 -1.31
N PHE A 24 1.31 -12.37 -1.53
CA PHE A 24 1.17 -11.26 -2.46
C PHE A 24 1.44 -11.68 -3.91
N ALA A 25 2.53 -12.40 -4.16
CA ALA A 25 2.95 -12.77 -5.52
C ALA A 25 1.95 -13.64 -6.27
N GLN A 26 1.19 -14.46 -5.55
CA GLN A 26 0.14 -15.31 -6.13
C GLN A 26 -1.24 -14.63 -6.08
N GLY A 27 -1.34 -13.39 -5.61
CA GLY A 27 -2.60 -12.65 -5.51
C GLY A 27 -3.60 -13.28 -4.54
N MET A 28 -3.15 -13.97 -3.48
CA MET A 28 -4.02 -14.68 -2.55
C MET A 28 -4.95 -13.74 -1.77
N LEU A 29 -4.52 -12.49 -1.56
CA LEU A 29 -5.35 -11.43 -0.95
C LEU A 29 -6.17 -10.65 -1.98
N GLY A 30 -5.97 -10.90 -3.27
CA GLY A 30 -6.58 -10.19 -4.40
C GLY A 30 -5.54 -9.54 -5.32
N PRO A 31 -5.99 -8.89 -6.41
CA PRO A 31 -5.12 -8.27 -7.40
C PRO A 31 -4.61 -6.90 -6.92
N GLY A 32 -3.49 -6.44 -7.49
CA GLY A 32 -2.89 -5.17 -7.11
C GLY A 32 -1.55 -4.90 -7.76
N ILE A 33 -0.85 -3.93 -7.20
CA ILE A 33 0.47 -3.45 -7.63
C ILE A 33 1.31 -3.21 -6.37
N ALA A 34 2.61 -3.51 -6.41
CA ALA A 34 3.53 -3.14 -5.34
C ALA A 34 4.34 -1.90 -5.72
N VAL A 35 4.78 -1.13 -4.72
CA VAL A 35 5.65 0.04 -4.93
C VAL A 35 6.94 -0.15 -4.13
N ILE A 36 8.07 0.00 -4.81
CA ILE A 36 9.41 -0.05 -4.21
C ILE A 36 9.89 1.40 -3.99
N PRO A 37 10.10 1.85 -2.74
CA PRO A 37 10.63 3.19 -2.49
C PRO A 37 12.11 3.28 -2.89
N ASP A 38 12.57 4.49 -3.19
CA ASP A 38 13.99 4.75 -3.47
C ASP A 38 14.89 4.29 -2.30
N ASP A 39 16.01 3.64 -2.61
CA ASP A 39 16.98 3.15 -1.61
C ASP A 39 17.59 4.27 -0.76
N ALA A 40 17.68 5.49 -1.30
CA ALA A 40 18.15 6.67 -0.58
C ALA A 40 17.08 7.29 0.33
N ALA A 41 15.83 6.82 0.30
CA ALA A 41 14.78 7.33 1.15
C ALA A 41 15.05 6.97 2.63
N GLY A 42 15.37 7.97 3.44
CA GLY A 42 15.54 7.81 4.89
C GLY A 42 14.21 7.78 5.65
N GLN A 43 13.21 8.53 5.17
CA GLN A 43 11.86 8.59 5.72
C GLN A 43 10.86 8.37 4.58
N LEU A 44 9.83 7.56 4.85
CA LEU A 44 8.72 7.33 3.94
C LEU A 44 7.44 7.88 4.57
N VAL A 45 6.69 8.66 3.80
CA VAL A 45 5.33 9.10 4.16
C VAL A 45 4.37 8.28 3.32
N VAL A 46 3.56 7.46 3.98
CA VAL A 46 2.60 6.55 3.35
C VAL A 46 1.24 7.22 3.37
N VAL A 47 0.64 7.45 2.21
CA VAL A 47 -0.65 8.12 2.07
C VAL A 47 -1.78 7.17 1.70
N ALA A 48 -3.01 7.60 1.95
CA ALA A 48 -4.22 6.87 1.64
C ALA A 48 -4.36 6.69 0.12
N PRO A 49 -4.44 5.45 -0.38
CA PRO A 49 -4.51 5.20 -1.82
C PRO A 49 -5.90 5.49 -2.38
N VAL A 50 -6.93 5.56 -1.52
CA VAL A 50 -8.32 5.88 -1.86
C VAL A 50 -8.95 6.68 -0.71
N ALA A 51 -9.98 7.46 -1.01
CA ALA A 51 -10.86 8.00 0.03
C ALA A 51 -11.73 6.88 0.61
N GLY A 52 -11.97 6.90 1.92
CA GLY A 52 -12.72 5.83 2.57
C GLY A 52 -12.62 5.82 4.08
N THR A 53 -12.95 4.68 4.68
CA THR A 53 -12.93 4.48 6.13
C THR A 53 -11.90 3.42 6.52
N ILE A 54 -11.05 3.74 7.48
CA ILE A 54 -10.05 2.80 8.01
C ILE A 54 -10.73 1.62 8.69
N MET A 55 -10.52 0.42 8.16
CA MET A 55 -11.01 -0.83 8.73
C MET A 55 -10.04 -1.41 9.76
N LYS A 56 -8.74 -1.28 9.50
CA LYS A 56 -7.66 -1.74 10.38
C LYS A 56 -6.44 -0.87 10.14
N ALA A 57 -5.83 -0.41 11.23
CA ALA A 57 -4.50 0.19 11.21
C ALA A 57 -3.58 -0.65 12.10
N MET A 58 -2.42 -1.01 11.55
CA MET A 58 -1.30 -1.65 12.21
C MET A 58 -0.04 -0.86 11.83
N PRO A 59 1.06 -0.96 12.61
CA PRO A 59 2.26 -0.17 12.34
C PRO A 59 2.77 -0.24 10.89
N HIS A 60 2.73 -1.41 10.27
CA HIS A 60 3.23 -1.65 8.91
C HIS A 60 2.13 -1.86 7.87
N ALA A 61 0.85 -1.82 8.23
CA ALA A 61 -0.23 -2.12 7.29
C ALA A 61 -1.54 -1.43 7.64
N VAL A 62 -2.20 -0.88 6.63
CA VAL A 62 -3.47 -0.18 6.75
C VAL A 62 -4.45 -0.75 5.73
N ALA A 63 -5.59 -1.23 6.22
CA ALA A 63 -6.72 -1.64 5.39
C ALA A 63 -7.86 -0.63 5.55
N LEU A 64 -8.42 -0.21 4.43
CA LEU A 64 -9.52 0.74 4.37
C LEU A 64 -10.58 0.27 3.38
N VAL A 65 -11.83 0.66 3.61
CA VAL A 65 -12.92 0.44 2.66
C VAL A 65 -13.22 1.76 1.98
N SER A 66 -13.12 1.76 0.65
CA SER A 66 -13.47 2.90 -0.19
C SER A 66 -14.94 3.28 -0.06
N GLU A 67 -15.30 4.48 -0.51
CA GLU A 67 -16.70 4.93 -0.54
C GLU A 67 -17.61 4.04 -1.41
N SER A 68 -17.03 3.35 -2.41
CA SER A 68 -17.71 2.34 -3.23
C SER A 68 -17.82 0.95 -2.58
N GLY A 69 -17.35 0.78 -1.33
CA GLY A 69 -17.46 -0.46 -0.57
C GLY A 69 -16.36 -1.49 -0.83
N GLN A 70 -15.35 -1.17 -1.65
CA GLN A 70 -14.23 -2.06 -1.96
C GLN A 70 -13.12 -1.92 -0.92
N GLY A 71 -12.61 -3.04 -0.41
CA GLY A 71 -11.49 -3.07 0.52
C GLY A 71 -10.15 -2.88 -0.20
N VAL A 72 -9.30 -1.98 0.32
CA VAL A 72 -7.95 -1.75 -0.18
C VAL A 72 -6.96 -1.89 0.97
N LEU A 73 -5.89 -2.65 0.74
CA LEU A 73 -4.78 -2.84 1.67
C LEU A 73 -3.54 -2.11 1.16
N VAL A 74 -2.89 -1.35 2.04
CA VAL A 74 -1.50 -0.92 1.89
C VAL A 74 -0.68 -1.70 2.92
N HIS A 75 0.27 -2.52 2.46
CA HIS A 75 1.20 -3.25 3.31
C HIS A 75 2.62 -2.73 3.07
N VAL A 76 3.29 -2.23 4.10
CA VAL A 76 4.58 -1.55 3.97
C VAL A 76 5.73 -2.50 4.28
N GLY A 77 6.46 -2.87 3.23
CA GLY A 77 7.53 -3.87 3.30
C GLY A 77 7.04 -5.30 3.50
N ILE A 78 7.95 -6.26 3.51
CA ILE A 78 7.70 -7.69 3.72
C ILE A 78 8.29 -8.12 5.07
N ASP A 79 7.55 -8.96 5.80
CA ASP A 79 7.87 -9.42 7.16
C ASP A 79 8.07 -8.31 8.22
N THR A 80 7.73 -7.06 7.90
CA THR A 80 7.87 -5.88 8.79
C THR A 80 6.99 -5.93 10.04
N VAL A 81 6.02 -6.86 10.10
CA VAL A 81 5.31 -7.20 11.35
C VAL A 81 6.26 -7.61 12.48
N GLN A 82 7.40 -8.22 12.15
CA GLN A 82 8.40 -8.69 13.12
C GLN A 82 9.09 -7.54 13.86
N LEU A 83 9.07 -6.33 13.30
CA LEU A 83 9.58 -5.12 13.94
C LEU A 83 8.68 -4.61 15.07
N LYS A 84 7.48 -5.19 15.26
CA LYS A 84 6.54 -4.86 16.35
C LYS A 84 6.23 -3.35 16.48
N GLY A 85 6.33 -2.64 15.35
CA GLY A 85 6.07 -1.20 15.24
C GLY A 85 7.30 -0.30 15.41
N GLU A 86 8.49 -0.85 15.69
CA GLU A 86 9.72 -0.07 15.66
C GLU A 86 9.99 0.46 14.25
N GLY A 87 10.27 1.77 14.15
CA GLY A 87 10.45 2.45 12.87
C GLY A 87 9.15 2.89 12.18
N PHE A 88 7.98 2.66 12.78
CA PHE A 88 6.68 3.06 12.22
C PHE A 88 5.91 3.96 13.19
N GLU A 89 5.35 5.04 12.66
CA GLU A 89 4.40 5.92 13.35
C GLU A 89 3.05 5.83 12.63
N VAL A 90 2.02 5.41 13.36
CA VAL A 90 0.65 5.31 12.84
C VAL A 90 -0.09 6.61 13.08
N LEU A 91 -0.62 7.22 12.02
CA LEU A 91 -1.27 8.53 12.07
C LEU A 91 -2.80 8.47 11.99
N VAL A 92 -3.35 7.26 11.85
CA VAL A 92 -4.78 7.02 11.70
C VAL A 92 -5.29 5.93 12.62
N GLU A 93 -6.57 5.96 12.92
CA GLU A 93 -7.23 4.98 13.78
C GLU A 93 -8.40 4.27 13.09
N LYS A 94 -8.80 3.12 13.64
CA LYS A 94 -9.95 2.36 13.15
C LYS A 94 -11.22 3.23 13.16
N LYS A 95 -12.03 3.12 12.11
CA LYS A 95 -13.26 3.90 11.85
C LYS A 95 -13.03 5.35 11.46
N GLN A 96 -11.78 5.84 11.39
CA GLN A 96 -11.50 7.17 10.87
C GLN A 96 -11.82 7.23 9.37
N THR A 97 -12.47 8.30 8.94
CA THR A 97 -12.62 8.63 7.51
C THR A 97 -11.40 9.40 7.03
N VAL A 98 -10.89 9.03 5.86
CA VAL A 98 -9.72 9.65 5.23
C VAL A 98 -10.03 10.03 3.79
N ILE A 99 -9.38 11.07 3.29
CA ILE A 99 -9.38 11.40 1.87
C ILE A 99 -8.16 10.76 1.18
N ALA A 100 -8.24 10.53 -0.13
CA ALA A 100 -7.09 10.06 -0.90
C ALA A 100 -5.91 11.05 -0.75
N GLY A 101 -4.70 10.53 -0.59
CA GLY A 101 -3.50 11.34 -0.35
C GLY A 101 -3.28 11.78 1.11
N GLN A 102 -4.22 11.51 2.02
CA GLN A 102 -4.01 11.78 3.45
C GLN A 102 -2.94 10.86 4.05
N GLU A 103 -2.05 11.37 4.90
CA GLU A 103 -1.04 10.55 5.58
C GLU A 103 -1.69 9.46 6.47
N LEU A 104 -1.19 8.23 6.32
CA LEU A 104 -1.58 7.06 7.09
C LEU A 104 -0.48 6.63 8.06
N LEU A 105 0.75 6.55 7.57
CA LEU A 105 1.93 6.10 8.30
C LEU A 105 3.14 6.96 7.97
N ARG A 106 4.05 7.06 8.92
CA ARG A 106 5.42 7.53 8.70
C ARG A 106 6.38 6.41 9.05
N VAL A 107 7.31 6.11 8.14
CA VAL A 107 8.25 4.99 8.29
C VAL A 107 9.68 5.50 8.24
N ASN A 108 10.49 5.15 9.24
CA ASN A 108 11.94 5.29 9.18
C ASN A 108 12.50 4.19 8.27
N ALA A 109 12.55 4.48 6.97
CA ALA A 109 12.95 3.54 5.94
C ALA A 109 14.43 3.14 6.08
N GLY A 110 15.29 4.03 6.60
CA GLY A 110 16.66 3.70 6.95
C GLY A 110 16.74 2.59 8.00
N PHE A 111 16.03 2.76 9.12
CA PHE A 111 15.97 1.76 10.19
C PHE A 111 15.44 0.41 9.69
N VAL A 112 14.34 0.40 8.93
CA VAL A 112 13.74 -0.85 8.42
C VAL A 112 14.75 -1.62 7.54
N ARG A 113 15.50 -0.91 6.68
CA ARG A 113 16.56 -1.51 5.85
C ARG A 113 17.76 -1.97 6.68
N GLU A 114 18.17 -1.22 7.69
CA GLU A 114 19.24 -1.62 8.63
C GLU A 114 18.90 -2.92 9.37
N GLN A 115 17.61 -3.15 9.65
CA GLN A 115 17.13 -4.42 10.23
C GLN A 115 17.01 -5.55 9.20
N GLY A 116 17.30 -5.29 7.91
CA GLY A 116 17.34 -6.29 6.84
C GLY A 116 16.00 -6.59 6.18
N TYR A 117 14.98 -5.74 6.36
CA TYR A 117 13.67 -5.93 5.74
C TYR A 117 13.55 -5.19 4.40
N ASP A 118 12.86 -5.83 3.46
CA ASP A 118 12.51 -5.23 2.17
C ASP A 118 11.32 -4.28 2.34
N LEU A 119 11.39 -3.10 1.72
CA LEU A 119 10.35 -2.06 1.75
C LEU A 119 9.42 -2.09 0.52
N ILE A 120 9.55 -3.07 -0.38
CA ILE A 120 8.53 -3.34 -1.40
C ILE A 120 7.16 -3.45 -0.74
N SER A 121 6.24 -2.58 -1.15
CA SER A 121 4.97 -2.37 -0.44
C SER A 121 3.77 -2.69 -1.34
N PRO A 122 3.07 -3.81 -1.12
CA PRO A 122 1.86 -4.16 -1.85
C PRO A 122 0.69 -3.18 -1.60
N VAL A 123 0.00 -2.83 -2.67
CA VAL A 123 -1.29 -2.12 -2.68
C VAL A 123 -2.32 -3.00 -3.38
N VAL A 124 -3.27 -3.53 -2.64
CA VAL A 124 -4.11 -4.66 -3.06
C VAL A 124 -5.59 -4.33 -2.93
N LEU A 125 -6.38 -4.70 -3.94
CA LEU A 125 -7.83 -4.81 -3.84
C LEU A 125 -8.15 -6.12 -3.10
N MET A 126 -8.63 -6.01 -1.86
CA MET A 126 -8.91 -7.15 -1.01
C MET A 126 -10.12 -7.96 -1.51
N ASP A 127 -9.99 -9.29 -1.49
CA ASP A 127 -11.05 -10.24 -1.87
C ASP A 127 -11.65 -9.99 -3.28
N GLY A 128 -10.88 -9.32 -4.15
CA GLY A 128 -11.27 -9.01 -5.53
C GLY A 128 -10.73 -10.01 -6.55
N ASP A 129 -11.24 -9.91 -7.78
CA ASP A 129 -10.77 -10.65 -8.95
C ASP A 129 -9.94 -9.77 -9.89
N ALA A 130 -8.99 -10.37 -10.63
CA ALA A 130 -8.12 -9.64 -11.56
C ALA A 130 -8.89 -8.85 -12.64
N THR A 131 -10.11 -9.28 -13.00
CA THR A 131 -11.00 -8.55 -13.93
C THR A 131 -11.56 -7.26 -13.34
N GLN A 132 -11.45 -7.05 -12.03
CA GLN A 132 -11.92 -5.84 -11.34
C GLN A 132 -10.85 -4.75 -11.27
N ILE A 133 -9.62 -4.98 -11.72
CA ILE A 133 -8.63 -3.92 -11.85
C ILE A 133 -8.35 -3.62 -13.33
N THR A 134 -8.12 -2.35 -13.65
CA THR A 134 -7.77 -1.91 -15.00
C THR A 134 -6.70 -0.82 -14.95
N GLN A 135 -6.01 -0.64 -16.08
CA GLN A 135 -4.93 0.33 -16.25
C GLN A 135 -3.82 0.23 -15.18
N PRO A 136 -3.25 -0.97 -14.93
CA PRO A 136 -2.12 -1.08 -14.02
C PRO A 136 -0.93 -0.28 -14.55
N VAL A 137 -0.32 0.50 -13.67
CA VAL A 137 0.86 1.31 -13.95
C VAL A 137 2.11 0.57 -13.48
N HIS A 138 3.16 0.65 -14.30
CA HIS A 138 4.49 0.11 -14.01
C HIS A 138 5.55 1.18 -14.26
N GLY A 139 6.64 1.14 -13.50
CA GLY A 139 7.72 2.13 -13.57
C GLY A 139 7.57 3.23 -12.51
N LEU A 140 8.23 4.37 -12.74
CA LEU A 140 8.30 5.43 -11.73
C LEU A 140 6.94 6.12 -11.52
N VAL A 141 6.54 6.25 -10.27
CA VAL A 141 5.33 6.96 -9.83
C VAL A 141 5.70 7.95 -8.73
N ALA A 142 5.06 9.13 -8.73
CA ALA A 142 5.07 10.04 -7.59
C ALA A 142 4.04 9.59 -6.53
N SER A 143 4.14 10.15 -5.32
CA SER A 143 3.12 9.95 -4.31
C SER A 143 1.77 10.47 -4.81
N ALA A 144 0.71 9.68 -4.59
CA ALA A 144 -0.64 9.94 -5.06
C ALA A 144 -0.86 9.89 -6.60
N ASP A 145 0.11 9.45 -7.40
CA ASP A 145 -0.14 9.10 -8.80
C ASP A 145 -1.03 7.84 -8.91
N ALA A 146 -1.76 7.66 -10.01
CA ALA A 146 -2.60 6.48 -10.19
C ALA A 146 -1.75 5.19 -10.34
N LEU A 147 -2.09 4.14 -9.60
CA LEU A 147 -1.52 2.80 -9.77
C LEU A 147 -2.41 1.89 -10.61
N PHE A 148 -3.72 1.90 -10.37
CA PHE A 148 -4.72 1.17 -11.12
C PHE A 148 -6.10 1.74 -10.83
N GLN A 149 -7.12 1.29 -11.57
CA GLN A 149 -8.51 1.62 -11.28
C GLN A 149 -9.28 0.36 -10.92
N ILE A 150 -10.16 0.45 -9.92
CA ILE A 150 -11.08 -0.63 -9.57
C ILE A 150 -12.39 -0.45 -10.35
N ILE A 151 -12.91 -1.52 -10.94
CA ILE A 151 -14.21 -1.60 -11.59
C ILE A 151 -15.25 -2.01 -10.56
N GLY A 152 -16.27 -1.17 -10.38
CA GLY A 152 -17.45 -1.41 -9.54
C GLY A 152 -18.74 -1.41 -10.33
#